data_AF-A0A090S0L9-F1
#
_entry.id   AF-A0A090S0L9-F1
#
_cell.length_a   1.000
_cell.length_b   1.000
_cell.length_c   1.000
_cell.angle_alpha   90.00
_cell.angle_beta   90.00
_cell.angle_gamma   90.00
#
_symmetry.space_group_name_H-M   'P 1'
#
loop_
_entity.id
_entity.type
_entity.pdbx_description
1 polymer ?
#
loop_
_entity_poly.entity_id
_entity_poly.type
_entity_poly.pdbx_seq_one_letter_code
_entity_poly.pdbx_strand_id
1 'polypeptide(L)'
;MVGDTSDYGDLLQLMLNEIDLPEHPDALILPAHAGAEKPTLGADSLPESAVICSCFDVTKGKIAEAVAQGHHTIGDIKAVTGAGTGCGGCIPLVTSVLNAELAKSGIEVKNDVCEHFAYSRQELFHLVRIGEIKSFEELLEKHGTGYGCEVCKPLAGSILASCWGDHILKPELVKLHDTNDNFLGNIQKDGTYSVIPRMAGGEVTPQALKVLAEVAAEYNLYTKVTGAQRIGLFGAQKDDLPAIWKKLIEAGYETGQAYAKALRMAKTCVGSTWCRYGVQDSVGLGSRIENRYKGIRTPHKMKFGVSGCTRECAEAQGKDLGIIATDAGWNMYVCGNGGMKPRHADLLASDLDEATLIQYIDRFMMFYIRTAAPLQRTSVWMENMEGGVDYLREVIVEDKLGINEQLEADVQRLVGDYSCEWKNTIEDESQLTRFAHFINSDLRDDNVVFVQERDQHRPATFTEKHPEAKGDILHVELEK
;
A
#
# COMPACT_ATOMS: atom_id res chain seq x y z
N MET A 1 5.02 -11.19 28.95
CA MET A 1 4.47 -10.13 29.82
C MET A 1 2.94 -10.25 29.81
N VAL A 2 2.27 -9.92 30.91
CA VAL A 2 0.80 -9.82 31.02
C VAL A 2 0.50 -8.41 31.50
N GLY A 3 -0.23 -7.61 30.71
CA GLY A 3 -0.40 -6.16 30.93
C GLY A 3 0.09 -5.35 29.72
N ASP A 4 0.56 -4.13 29.95
CA ASP A 4 1.17 -3.28 28.91
C ASP A 4 2.38 -3.99 28.26
N THR A 5 2.38 -4.02 26.93
CA THR A 5 3.39 -4.70 26.12
C THR A 5 4.11 -3.75 25.16
N SER A 6 3.96 -2.43 25.32
CA SER A 6 4.64 -1.43 24.47
C SER A 6 6.13 -1.70 24.33
N ASP A 7 6.76 -2.10 25.44
CA ASP A 7 8.21 -2.25 25.55
C ASP A 7 8.68 -3.65 25.11
N TYR A 8 7.77 -4.54 24.68
CA TYR A 8 8.12 -5.92 24.30
C TYR A 8 9.04 -5.97 23.07
N GLY A 9 8.81 -5.12 22.07
CA GLY A 9 9.62 -5.10 20.85
C GLY A 9 11.08 -4.80 21.15
N ASP A 10 11.32 -3.75 21.94
CA ASP A 10 12.66 -3.29 22.29
C ASP A 10 13.36 -4.26 23.25
N LEU A 11 12.66 -4.75 24.28
CA LEU A 11 13.18 -5.76 25.21
C LEU A 11 13.51 -7.08 24.50
N LEU A 12 12.70 -7.48 23.52
CA LEU A 12 12.97 -8.67 22.70
C LEU A 12 14.22 -8.46 21.83
N GLN A 13 14.44 -7.27 21.27
CA GLN A 13 15.65 -6.99 20.50
C GLN A 13 16.90 -6.94 21.37
N LEU A 14 16.82 -6.37 22.58
CA LEU A 14 17.91 -6.41 23.56
C LEU A 14 18.29 -7.85 23.92
N MET A 15 17.29 -8.72 24.14
CA MET A 15 17.52 -10.13 24.48
C MET A 15 18.05 -10.94 23.28
N LEU A 16 17.43 -10.83 22.11
CA LEU A 16 17.79 -11.64 20.94
C LEU A 16 19.17 -11.28 20.36
N ASN A 17 19.63 -10.06 20.56
CA ASN A 17 20.88 -9.56 19.98
C ASN A 17 21.96 -9.30 21.04
N GLU A 18 21.73 -9.72 22.30
CA GLU A 18 22.68 -9.56 23.41
C GLU A 18 23.20 -8.10 23.55
N ILE A 19 22.32 -7.12 23.32
CA ILE A 19 22.69 -5.70 23.37
C ILE A 19 22.91 -5.33 24.84
N ASP A 20 24.04 -4.69 25.14
CA ASP A 20 24.36 -4.21 26.48
C ASP A 20 23.24 -3.31 27.01
N LEU A 21 22.86 -3.55 28.27
CA LEU A 21 21.83 -2.75 28.91
C LEU A 21 22.32 -1.30 29.07
N PRO A 22 21.45 -0.31 28.91
CA PRO A 22 21.79 1.09 29.16
C PRO A 22 22.26 1.26 30.61
N GLU A 23 23.02 2.33 30.87
CA GLU A 23 23.59 2.65 32.20
C GLU A 23 22.54 2.65 33.34
N HIS A 24 21.28 2.92 32.99
CA HIS A 24 20.11 2.82 33.87
C HIS A 24 19.09 1.80 33.30
N PRO A 25 19.27 0.48 33.56
CA PRO A 25 18.40 -0.57 33.01
C PRO A 25 16.95 -0.49 33.51
N ASP A 26 16.73 0.17 34.64
CA ASP A 26 15.41 0.44 35.21
C ASP A 26 14.55 1.33 34.30
N ALA A 27 15.16 2.19 33.49
CA ALA A 27 14.45 3.00 32.48
C ALA A 27 13.79 2.16 31.36
N LEU A 28 14.17 0.88 31.22
CA LEU A 28 13.56 -0.05 30.26
C LEU A 28 12.21 -0.60 30.72
N ILE A 29 11.87 -0.45 32.01
CA ILE A 29 10.66 -1.05 32.62
C ILE A 29 9.84 0.01 33.38
N LEU A 30 10.48 1.07 33.86
CA LEU A 30 9.83 2.18 34.56
C LEU A 30 9.40 3.29 33.61
N PRO A 31 8.32 4.04 33.92
CA PRO A 31 7.99 5.28 33.23
C PRO A 31 9.16 6.27 33.27
N ALA A 32 9.40 7.00 32.19
CA ALA A 32 10.44 8.02 32.12
C ALA A 32 10.39 8.98 33.31
N HIS A 33 11.48 9.08 34.08
CA HIS A 33 11.62 10.12 35.08
C HIS A 33 11.86 11.47 34.39
N ALA A 34 11.01 12.45 34.74
CA ALA A 34 11.20 13.90 34.58
C ALA A 34 12.18 14.33 33.47
N GLY A 35 11.80 14.13 32.20
CA GLY A 35 12.47 14.75 31.04
C GLY A 35 13.52 13.90 30.32
N ALA A 36 13.73 12.63 30.68
CA ALA A 36 14.53 11.72 29.85
C ALA A 36 13.65 10.95 28.87
N GLU A 37 13.94 11.03 27.57
CA GLU A 37 13.24 10.27 26.53
C GLU A 37 13.52 8.76 26.69
N LYS A 38 12.48 7.93 26.52
CA LYS A 38 12.66 6.47 26.43
C LYS A 38 13.40 6.15 25.12
N PRO A 39 14.45 5.32 25.12
CA PRO A 39 15.15 4.96 23.90
C PRO A 39 14.23 4.16 22.97
N THR A 40 13.82 4.74 21.85
CA THR A 40 13.13 4.01 20.76
C THR A 40 14.15 3.49 19.76
N LEU A 41 14.00 2.24 19.31
CA LEU A 41 14.88 1.66 18.31
C LEU A 41 14.55 2.18 16.88
N GLY A 42 15.08 3.34 16.50
CA GLY A 42 15.09 3.81 15.12
C GLY A 42 16.04 2.99 14.23
N ALA A 43 16.04 3.21 12.90
CA ALA A 43 16.97 2.53 12.00
C ALA A 43 18.45 2.73 12.41
N ASP A 44 18.75 3.87 13.05
CA ASP A 44 20.04 4.19 13.65
C ASP A 44 20.37 3.39 14.90
N SER A 45 19.36 2.99 15.67
CA SER A 45 19.52 2.25 16.92
C SER A 45 19.57 0.73 16.73
N LEU A 46 19.33 0.24 15.51
CA LEU A 46 19.47 -1.19 15.20
C LEU A 46 20.93 -1.64 15.40
N PRO A 47 21.19 -2.82 15.99
CA PRO A 47 22.54 -3.36 16.07
C PRO A 47 23.06 -3.76 14.69
N GLU A 48 24.39 -3.87 14.53
CA GLU A 48 25.02 -4.31 13.28
C GLU A 48 24.57 -5.72 12.84
N SER A 49 24.18 -6.57 13.80
CA SER A 49 23.65 -7.91 13.56
C SER A 49 22.21 -7.94 13.01
N ALA A 50 21.46 -6.83 13.09
CA ALA A 50 20.06 -6.80 12.70
C ALA A 50 19.89 -7.17 11.21
N VAL A 51 19.12 -8.23 10.93
CA VAL A 51 18.85 -8.67 9.55
C VAL A 51 17.90 -7.69 8.88
N ILE A 52 18.38 -7.07 7.80
CA ILE A 52 17.64 -6.10 6.98
C ILE A 52 17.01 -6.79 5.76
N CYS A 53 17.72 -7.72 5.13
CA CYS A 53 17.22 -8.52 4.01
C CYS A 53 17.30 -10.03 4.32
N SER A 54 16.16 -10.67 4.54
CA SER A 54 16.11 -12.10 4.82
C SER A 54 16.40 -12.98 3.59
N CYS A 55 16.19 -12.48 2.36
CA CYS A 55 16.42 -13.27 1.14
C CYS A 55 17.90 -13.54 0.87
N PHE A 56 18.77 -12.61 1.24
CA PHE A 56 20.23 -12.68 1.01
C PHE A 56 21.03 -12.56 2.32
N ASP A 57 20.35 -12.66 3.46
CA ASP A 57 20.94 -12.57 4.79
C ASP A 57 21.85 -11.33 4.98
N VAL A 58 21.33 -10.17 4.58
CA VAL A 58 22.05 -8.89 4.68
C VAL A 58 21.67 -8.19 5.98
N THR A 59 22.67 -7.93 6.82
CA THR A 59 22.50 -7.22 8.10
C THR A 59 22.77 -5.72 7.96
N LYS A 60 22.42 -4.93 8.99
CA LYS A 60 22.76 -3.50 9.05
C LYS A 60 24.27 -3.28 8.95
N GLY A 61 25.08 -4.09 9.64
CA GLY A 61 26.54 -4.01 9.60
C GLY A 61 27.11 -4.16 8.19
N LYS A 62 26.59 -5.10 7.40
CA LYS A 62 26.98 -5.26 5.98
C LYS A 62 26.67 -4.03 5.13
N ILE A 63 25.57 -3.33 5.43
CA ILE A 63 25.21 -2.08 4.73
C ILE A 63 26.13 -0.96 5.19
N ALA A 64 26.37 -0.82 6.49
CA ALA A 64 27.28 0.20 7.05
C ALA A 64 28.71 0.03 6.52
N GLU A 65 29.21 -1.20 6.44
CA GLU A 65 30.50 -1.53 5.85
C GLU A 65 30.55 -1.13 4.36
N ALA A 66 29.51 -1.44 3.58
CA ALA A 66 29.44 -1.03 2.19
C ALA A 66 29.46 0.51 2.04
N VAL A 67 28.75 1.24 2.90
CA VAL A 67 28.79 2.72 2.93
C VAL A 67 30.21 3.21 3.25
N ALA A 68 30.87 2.64 4.26
CA ALA A 68 32.24 2.97 4.61
C ALA A 68 33.25 2.68 3.48
N GLN A 69 32.95 1.71 2.61
CA GLN A 69 33.72 1.38 1.41
C GLN A 69 33.43 2.30 0.21
N GLY A 70 32.54 3.29 0.35
CA GLY A 70 32.23 4.28 -0.69
C GLY A 70 30.97 3.99 -1.50
N HIS A 71 30.17 2.99 -1.11
CA HIS A 71 28.91 2.65 -1.78
C HIS A 71 27.77 3.52 -1.26
N HIS A 72 27.58 4.69 -1.86
CA HIS A 72 26.68 5.73 -1.36
C HIS A 72 25.28 5.74 -2.00
N THR A 73 25.00 4.84 -2.93
CA THR A 73 23.67 4.75 -3.56
C THR A 73 23.00 3.40 -3.32
N ILE A 74 21.66 3.36 -3.43
CA ILE A 74 20.93 2.09 -3.38
C ILE A 74 21.35 1.13 -4.50
N GLY A 75 21.74 1.65 -5.66
CA GLY A 75 22.30 0.85 -6.75
C GLY A 75 23.58 0.14 -6.32
N ASP A 76 24.49 0.86 -5.66
CA ASP A 76 25.74 0.31 -5.15
C ASP A 76 25.48 -0.75 -4.07
N ILE A 77 24.63 -0.44 -3.08
CA ILE A 77 24.27 -1.38 -2.01
C ILE A 77 23.65 -2.65 -2.60
N LYS A 78 22.76 -2.55 -3.59
CA LYS A 78 22.19 -3.71 -4.29
C LYS A 78 23.26 -4.54 -4.99
N ALA A 79 24.20 -3.89 -5.68
CA ALA A 79 25.26 -4.55 -6.42
C ALA A 79 26.21 -5.33 -5.51
N VAL A 80 26.56 -4.77 -4.34
CA VAL A 80 27.57 -5.38 -3.46
C VAL A 80 26.98 -6.30 -2.39
N THR A 81 25.75 -6.06 -1.93
CA THR A 81 25.12 -6.87 -0.87
C THR A 81 24.04 -7.83 -1.38
N GLY A 82 23.48 -7.59 -2.58
CA GLY A 82 22.28 -8.27 -3.07
C GLY A 82 20.99 -7.85 -2.36
N ALA A 83 21.02 -6.98 -1.34
CA ALA A 83 19.82 -6.57 -0.62
C ALA A 83 18.82 -5.88 -1.57
N GLY A 84 17.60 -6.43 -1.66
CA GLY A 84 16.53 -5.85 -2.46
C GLY A 84 16.49 -6.28 -3.93
N THR A 85 17.35 -7.20 -4.38
CA THR A 85 17.32 -7.76 -5.75
C THR A 85 16.41 -8.99 -5.92
N GLY A 86 15.97 -9.59 -4.81
CA GLY A 86 15.15 -10.80 -4.77
C GLY A 86 13.66 -10.47 -4.68
N CYS A 87 13.12 -10.39 -3.46
CA CYS A 87 11.70 -10.04 -3.26
C CYS A 87 11.43 -8.53 -3.22
N GLY A 88 12.48 -7.69 -3.09
CA GLY A 88 12.38 -6.23 -3.00
C GLY A 88 11.77 -5.67 -1.70
N GLY A 89 11.28 -6.52 -0.78
CA GLY A 89 10.57 -6.07 0.43
C GLY A 89 11.39 -5.24 1.41
N CYS A 90 12.71 -5.45 1.44
CA CYS A 90 13.63 -4.73 2.32
C CYS A 90 14.08 -3.36 1.81
N ILE A 91 13.81 -3.00 0.55
CA ILE A 91 14.35 -1.78 -0.09
C ILE A 91 14.13 -0.52 0.78
N PRO A 92 12.92 -0.24 1.32
CA PRO A 92 12.73 0.96 2.14
C PRO A 92 13.60 0.99 3.40
N LEU A 93 13.80 -0.17 4.05
CA LEU A 93 14.64 -0.27 5.23
C LEU A 93 16.12 -0.15 4.88
N VAL A 94 16.55 -0.74 3.76
CA VAL A 94 17.91 -0.56 3.22
C VAL A 94 18.18 0.92 2.95
N THR A 95 17.24 1.65 2.35
CA THR A 95 17.35 3.10 2.13
C THR A 95 17.44 3.87 3.43
N SER A 96 16.63 3.53 4.43
CA SER A 96 16.69 4.18 5.74
C SER A 96 18.04 3.98 6.42
N VAL A 97 18.60 2.77 6.37
CA VAL A 97 19.92 2.46 6.95
C VAL A 97 21.04 3.16 6.17
N LEU A 98 21.00 3.12 4.83
CA LEU A 98 21.95 3.83 3.97
C LEU A 98 22.00 5.32 4.31
N ASN A 99 20.83 5.98 4.37
CA ASN A 99 20.75 7.42 4.65
C ASN A 99 21.28 7.76 6.06
N ALA A 100 20.96 6.94 7.05
CA ALA A 100 21.49 7.05 8.41
C ALA A 100 23.03 7.00 8.44
N GLU A 101 23.63 6.01 7.77
CA GLU A 101 25.09 5.84 7.73
C GLU A 101 25.80 6.93 6.90
N LEU A 102 25.18 7.42 5.83
CA LEU A 102 25.67 8.58 5.07
C LEU A 102 25.68 9.84 5.93
N ALA A 103 24.60 10.10 6.67
CA ALA A 103 24.51 11.24 7.58
C ALA A 103 25.59 11.19 8.68
N LYS A 104 25.85 10.01 9.26
CA LYS A 104 26.95 9.80 10.22
C LYS A 104 28.33 10.08 9.63
N SER A 105 28.50 9.79 8.34
CA SER A 105 29.73 10.03 7.60
C SER A 105 29.89 11.50 7.15
N GLY A 106 28.98 12.39 7.56
CA GLY A 106 28.99 13.81 7.20
C GLY A 106 28.60 14.08 5.74
N ILE A 107 28.02 13.09 5.06
CA ILE A 107 27.55 13.21 3.69
C ILE A 107 26.10 13.70 3.73
N GLU A 108 25.84 14.83 3.09
CA GLU A 108 24.49 15.39 2.97
C GLU A 108 23.59 14.43 2.17
N VAL A 109 22.53 13.95 2.80
CA VAL A 109 21.50 13.13 2.16
C VAL A 109 20.48 14.06 1.52
N LYS A 110 20.53 14.19 0.19
CA LYS A 110 19.49 14.91 -0.55
C LYS A 110 18.24 14.04 -0.66
N ASN A 111 17.09 14.65 -0.44
CA ASN A 111 15.79 13.99 -0.60
C ASN A 111 15.23 14.12 -2.03
N ASP A 112 16.12 14.39 -2.99
CA ASP A 112 15.80 14.51 -4.41
C ASP A 112 15.16 13.21 -4.91
N VAL A 113 14.07 13.33 -5.67
CA VAL A 113 13.39 12.16 -6.26
C VAL A 113 14.31 11.44 -7.25
N CYS A 114 14.95 12.19 -8.14
CA CYS A 114 15.95 11.70 -9.08
C CYS A 114 16.66 12.88 -9.77
N GLU A 115 17.56 12.62 -10.72
CA GLU A 115 18.26 13.66 -11.49
C GLU A 115 17.33 14.66 -12.22
N HIS A 116 16.09 14.25 -12.50
CA HIS A 116 15.10 15.10 -13.19
C HIS A 116 14.43 16.11 -12.24
N PHE A 117 14.37 15.82 -10.94
CA PHE A 117 13.69 16.63 -9.93
C PHE A 117 14.49 16.65 -8.62
N ALA A 118 15.16 17.79 -8.36
CA ALA A 118 15.87 18.06 -7.11
C ALA A 118 14.92 18.50 -5.99
N TYR A 119 13.88 17.70 -5.78
CA TYR A 119 12.81 17.92 -4.81
C TYR A 119 12.40 16.58 -4.23
N SER A 120 11.95 16.59 -2.98
CA SER A 120 11.21 15.49 -2.37
C SER A 120 9.80 15.35 -2.94
N ARG A 121 9.15 14.21 -2.68
CA ARG A 121 7.74 14.01 -3.04
C ARG A 121 6.83 15.07 -2.42
N GLN A 122 7.07 15.42 -1.15
CA GLN A 122 6.25 16.39 -0.43
C GLN A 122 6.36 17.77 -1.07
N GLU A 123 7.57 18.21 -1.42
CA GLU A 123 7.80 19.47 -2.13
C GLU A 123 7.14 19.47 -3.50
N LEU A 124 7.29 18.40 -4.29
CA LEU A 124 6.60 18.27 -5.58
C LEU A 124 5.08 18.29 -5.43
N PHE A 125 4.53 17.67 -4.37
CA PHE A 125 3.10 17.72 -4.09
C PHE A 125 2.65 19.16 -3.86
N HIS A 126 3.39 19.92 -3.04
CA HIS A 126 3.09 21.33 -2.78
C HIS A 126 3.20 22.18 -4.05
N LEU A 127 4.23 21.98 -4.86
CA LEU A 127 4.41 22.68 -6.13
C LEU A 127 3.25 22.41 -7.10
N VAL A 128 2.84 21.14 -7.22
CA VAL A 128 1.69 20.75 -8.06
C VAL A 128 0.40 21.44 -7.58
N ARG A 129 0.16 21.46 -6.26
CA ARG A 129 -1.05 22.07 -5.71
C ARG A 129 -1.07 23.58 -5.81
N ILE A 130 0.03 24.25 -5.46
CA ILE A 130 0.15 25.72 -5.47
C ILE A 130 0.16 26.24 -6.91
N GLY A 131 0.87 25.55 -7.81
CA GLY A 131 0.94 25.90 -9.22
C GLY A 131 -0.24 25.42 -10.06
N GLU A 132 -1.21 24.73 -9.45
CA GLU A 132 -2.36 24.08 -10.11
C GLU A 132 -1.95 23.23 -11.33
N ILE A 133 -0.81 22.53 -11.23
CA ILE A 133 -0.19 21.80 -12.34
C ILE A 133 -0.98 20.53 -12.64
N LYS A 134 -1.40 20.33 -13.89
CA LYS A 134 -2.28 19.20 -14.26
C LYS A 134 -1.64 18.16 -15.18
N SER A 135 -0.43 18.40 -15.66
CA SER A 135 0.28 17.45 -16.53
C SER A 135 1.73 17.24 -16.10
N PHE A 136 2.30 16.12 -16.54
CA PHE A 136 3.72 15.84 -16.30
C PHE A 136 4.62 16.79 -17.09
N GLU A 137 4.21 17.17 -18.30
CA GLU A 137 4.92 18.13 -19.15
C GLU A 137 5.07 19.47 -18.45
N GLU A 138 3.99 19.99 -17.88
CA GLU A 138 4.00 21.26 -17.16
C GLU A 138 4.84 21.17 -15.88
N LEU A 139 4.75 20.06 -15.14
CA LEU A 139 5.59 19.83 -13.96
C LEU A 139 7.08 19.81 -14.31
N LEU A 140 7.43 19.11 -15.39
CA LEU A 140 8.80 18.97 -15.88
C LEU A 140 9.35 20.30 -16.40
N GLU A 141 8.55 21.07 -17.13
CA GLU A 141 8.94 22.38 -17.66
C GLU A 141 9.21 23.39 -16.53
N LYS A 142 8.36 23.43 -15.52
CA LYS A 142 8.46 24.41 -14.42
C LYS A 142 9.49 24.03 -13.35
N HIS A 143 9.61 22.74 -13.05
CA HIS A 143 10.31 22.28 -11.84
C HIS A 143 11.29 21.13 -12.07
N GLY A 144 11.51 20.70 -13.31
CA GLY A 144 12.42 19.61 -13.62
C GLY A 144 13.28 19.84 -14.84
N THR A 145 13.97 18.78 -15.28
CA THR A 145 14.79 18.77 -16.49
C THR A 145 14.72 17.41 -17.19
N GLY A 146 15.08 17.34 -18.47
CA GLY A 146 15.14 16.08 -19.23
C GLY A 146 13.77 15.58 -19.72
N TYR A 147 13.55 14.26 -19.70
CA TYR A 147 12.32 13.60 -20.21
C TYR A 147 11.59 12.75 -19.16
N GLY A 148 12.12 12.68 -17.95
CA GLY A 148 11.67 11.82 -16.87
C GLY A 148 12.04 10.35 -17.02
N CYS A 149 12.16 9.66 -15.89
CA CYS A 149 12.51 8.24 -15.78
C CYS A 149 11.42 7.41 -15.11
N GLU A 150 11.70 6.11 -14.93
CA GLU A 150 10.87 5.13 -14.22
C GLU A 150 10.64 5.44 -12.75
N VAL A 151 11.39 6.37 -12.16
CA VAL A 151 11.21 6.84 -10.78
C VAL A 151 10.22 8.02 -10.72
N CYS A 152 10.49 9.09 -11.49
CA CYS A 152 9.70 10.33 -11.36
C CYS A 152 8.37 10.29 -12.10
N LYS A 153 8.23 9.53 -13.19
CA LYS A 153 6.95 9.44 -13.92
C LYS A 153 5.84 8.81 -13.07
N PRO A 154 6.02 7.62 -12.45
CA PRO A 154 5.01 7.06 -11.54
C PRO A 154 4.74 7.92 -10.31
N LEU A 155 5.78 8.58 -9.79
CA LEU A 155 5.64 9.51 -8.69
C LEU A 155 4.76 10.71 -9.07
N ALA A 156 5.02 11.35 -10.21
CA ALA A 156 4.22 12.45 -10.70
C ALA A 156 2.78 12.03 -11.01
N GLY A 157 2.59 10.88 -11.67
CA GLY A 157 1.26 10.30 -11.88
C GLY A 157 0.50 10.06 -10.57
N SER A 158 1.17 9.57 -9.54
CA SER A 158 0.60 9.40 -8.19
C SER A 158 0.21 10.75 -7.56
N ILE A 159 1.06 11.76 -7.64
CA ILE A 159 0.78 13.11 -7.12
C ILE A 159 -0.42 13.71 -7.86
N LEU A 160 -0.41 13.71 -9.19
CA LEU A 160 -1.49 14.25 -10.01
C LEU A 160 -2.83 13.56 -9.70
N ALA A 161 -2.84 12.23 -9.60
CA ALA A 161 -4.06 11.50 -9.25
C ALA A 161 -4.55 11.82 -7.83
N SER A 162 -3.63 12.00 -6.87
CA SER A 162 -3.98 12.39 -5.50
C SER A 162 -4.44 13.85 -5.40
N CYS A 163 -3.95 14.71 -6.29
CA CYS A 163 -4.28 16.13 -6.32
C CYS A 163 -5.58 16.40 -7.08
N TRP A 164 -5.89 15.64 -8.12
CA TRP A 164 -6.94 16.01 -9.08
C TRP A 164 -8.00 14.92 -9.29
N GLY A 165 -7.68 13.64 -9.09
CA GLY A 165 -8.65 12.55 -9.21
C GLY A 165 -9.00 12.15 -10.65
N ASP A 166 -8.20 12.56 -11.63
CA ASP A 166 -8.43 12.26 -13.05
C ASP A 166 -8.34 10.76 -13.36
N HIS A 167 -9.10 10.34 -14.39
CA HIS A 167 -9.08 8.94 -14.86
C HIS A 167 -7.68 8.53 -15.34
N ILE A 168 -7.15 7.46 -14.75
CA ILE A 168 -5.76 7.02 -14.91
C ILE A 168 -5.38 6.65 -16.36
N LEU A 169 -6.37 6.27 -17.18
CA LEU A 169 -6.18 5.88 -18.58
C LEU A 169 -6.30 7.04 -19.57
N LYS A 170 -6.45 8.29 -19.11
CA LYS A 170 -6.36 9.46 -19.98
C LYS A 170 -5.01 9.42 -20.74
N PRO A 171 -4.97 9.74 -22.05
CA PRO A 171 -3.75 9.65 -22.86
C PRO A 171 -2.54 10.38 -22.28
N GLU A 172 -2.77 11.48 -21.58
CA GLU A 172 -1.73 12.30 -20.95
C GLU A 172 -1.16 11.63 -19.69
N LEU A 173 -1.97 10.85 -18.98
CA LEU A 173 -1.64 10.23 -17.69
C LEU A 173 -1.15 8.79 -17.83
N VAL A 174 -1.68 8.01 -18.77
CA VAL A 174 -1.45 6.56 -18.89
C VAL A 174 0.06 6.21 -18.94
N LYS A 175 0.86 7.03 -19.61
CA LYS A 175 2.32 6.85 -19.72
C LYS A 175 3.09 7.05 -18.41
N LEU A 176 2.44 7.59 -17.38
CA LEU A 176 3.01 7.80 -16.06
C LEU A 176 2.84 6.57 -15.17
N HIS A 177 1.92 5.67 -15.50
CA HIS A 177 1.50 4.60 -14.61
C HIS A 177 2.14 3.26 -14.93
N ASP A 178 2.21 2.40 -13.90
CA ASP A 178 2.73 1.04 -14.03
C ASP A 178 1.74 0.12 -14.76
N THR A 179 2.19 -1.11 -15.05
CA THR A 179 1.38 -2.14 -15.71
C THR A 179 0.05 -2.40 -15.03
N ASN A 180 -0.02 -2.37 -13.70
CA ASN A 180 -1.24 -2.72 -12.98
C ASN A 180 -2.31 -1.63 -13.13
N ASP A 181 -1.91 -0.36 -13.11
CA ASP A 181 -2.81 0.75 -13.38
C ASP A 181 -3.18 0.82 -14.87
N ASN A 182 -2.25 0.54 -15.79
CA ASN A 182 -2.53 0.54 -17.24
C ASN A 182 -3.54 -0.50 -17.69
N PHE A 183 -3.63 -1.64 -16.99
CA PHE A 183 -4.58 -2.71 -17.29
C PHE A 183 -5.64 -2.89 -16.20
N LEU A 184 -5.72 -1.95 -15.25
CA LEU A 184 -6.71 -1.93 -14.16
C LEU A 184 -6.86 -3.31 -13.47
N GLY A 185 -5.74 -4.00 -13.25
CA GLY A 185 -5.69 -5.36 -12.72
C GLY A 185 -4.28 -5.72 -12.28
N ASN A 186 -4.11 -6.51 -11.21
CA ASN A 186 -2.76 -6.94 -10.85
C ASN A 186 -2.29 -8.00 -11.85
N ILE A 187 -1.13 -7.78 -12.46
CA ILE A 187 -0.45 -8.79 -13.28
C ILE A 187 -0.02 -9.98 -12.41
N GLN A 188 -0.16 -11.18 -12.95
CA GLN A 188 0.21 -12.45 -12.32
C GLN A 188 1.52 -12.99 -12.91
N LYS A 189 2.07 -14.04 -12.30
CA LYS A 189 3.39 -14.60 -12.65
C LYS A 189 3.51 -15.11 -14.10
N ASP A 190 2.38 -15.35 -14.77
CA ASP A 190 2.27 -15.88 -16.14
C ASP A 190 1.75 -14.84 -17.14
N GLY A 191 1.69 -13.55 -16.75
CA GLY A 191 1.19 -12.48 -17.61
C GLY A 191 -0.33 -12.31 -17.63
N THR A 192 -1.07 -13.17 -16.93
CA THR A 192 -2.52 -13.02 -16.72
C THR A 192 -2.82 -11.96 -15.66
N TYR A 193 -4.10 -11.66 -15.44
CA TYR A 193 -4.56 -10.61 -14.53
C TYR A 193 -5.53 -11.17 -13.47
N SER A 194 -5.60 -10.45 -12.35
CA SER A 194 -6.60 -10.69 -11.31
C SER A 194 -7.80 -9.75 -11.49
N VAL A 195 -8.99 -10.30 -11.27
CA VAL A 195 -10.27 -9.59 -11.24
C VAL A 195 -10.82 -9.68 -9.82
N ILE A 196 -10.88 -8.54 -9.12
CA ILE A 196 -11.31 -8.46 -7.72
C ILE A 196 -12.38 -7.38 -7.60
N PRO A 197 -13.66 -7.75 -7.70
CA PRO A 197 -14.77 -6.82 -7.54
C PRO A 197 -14.87 -6.29 -6.11
N ARG A 198 -15.45 -5.10 -5.96
CA ARG A 198 -15.70 -4.50 -4.66
C ARG A 198 -16.85 -5.23 -3.96
N MET A 199 -16.66 -5.55 -2.69
CA MET A 199 -17.68 -6.09 -1.79
C MET A 199 -17.56 -5.31 -0.49
N ALA A 200 -18.18 -4.11 -0.46
CA ALA A 200 -18.08 -3.20 0.69
C ALA A 200 -18.61 -3.89 1.96
N GLY A 201 -17.86 -3.76 3.06
CA GLY A 201 -18.18 -4.45 4.30
C GLY A 201 -18.04 -5.99 4.25
N GLY A 202 -17.61 -6.55 3.12
CA GLY A 202 -17.63 -8.00 2.87
C GLY A 202 -19.01 -8.54 2.48
N GLU A 203 -19.98 -7.68 2.17
CA GLU A 203 -21.34 -8.09 1.82
C GLU A 203 -21.48 -8.43 0.34
N VAL A 204 -22.30 -9.44 0.06
CA VAL A 204 -22.65 -9.86 -1.30
C VAL A 204 -24.03 -10.50 -1.31
N THR A 205 -24.85 -10.15 -2.31
CA THR A 205 -26.16 -10.78 -2.49
C THR A 205 -26.01 -12.16 -3.12
N PRO A 206 -26.94 -13.11 -2.90
CA PRO A 206 -26.92 -14.39 -3.59
C PRO A 206 -26.90 -14.27 -5.12
N GLN A 207 -27.60 -13.28 -5.68
CA GLN A 207 -27.62 -13.02 -7.12
C GLN A 207 -26.26 -12.54 -7.64
N ALA A 208 -25.63 -11.58 -6.94
CA ALA A 208 -24.31 -11.10 -7.34
C ALA A 208 -23.23 -12.20 -7.18
N LEU A 209 -23.31 -12.98 -6.10
CA LEU A 209 -22.43 -14.14 -5.88
C LEU A 209 -22.60 -15.21 -6.97
N LYS A 210 -23.83 -15.42 -7.45
CA LYS A 210 -24.08 -16.32 -8.59
C LYS A 210 -23.36 -15.83 -9.85
N VAL A 211 -23.41 -14.53 -10.16
CA VAL A 211 -22.69 -13.97 -11.32
C VAL A 211 -21.19 -14.13 -11.19
N LEU A 212 -20.61 -13.93 -9.99
CA LEU A 212 -19.18 -14.21 -9.76
C LEU A 212 -18.82 -15.66 -10.09
N ALA A 213 -19.65 -16.61 -9.66
CA ALA A 213 -19.44 -18.03 -9.93
C ALA A 213 -19.58 -18.35 -11.43
N GLU A 214 -20.57 -17.76 -12.12
CA GLU A 214 -20.76 -17.92 -13.56
C GLU A 214 -19.57 -17.39 -14.36
N VAL A 215 -19.09 -16.18 -14.03
CA VAL A 215 -17.89 -15.58 -14.65
C VAL A 215 -16.66 -16.43 -14.38
N ALA A 216 -16.46 -16.89 -13.14
CA ALA A 216 -15.32 -17.73 -12.80
C ALA A 216 -15.33 -19.05 -13.61
N ALA A 217 -16.50 -19.66 -13.81
CA ALA A 217 -16.64 -20.88 -14.59
C ALA A 217 -16.45 -20.63 -16.10
N GLU A 218 -17.06 -19.58 -16.65
CA GLU A 218 -17.02 -19.24 -18.07
C GLU A 218 -15.58 -18.97 -18.57
N TYR A 219 -14.80 -18.25 -17.76
CA TYR A 219 -13.42 -17.89 -18.09
C TYR A 219 -12.38 -18.81 -17.43
N ASN A 220 -12.81 -19.91 -16.80
CA ASN A 220 -11.97 -20.87 -16.09
C ASN A 220 -10.93 -20.20 -15.16
N LEU A 221 -11.44 -19.38 -14.23
CA LEU A 221 -10.63 -18.56 -13.33
C LEU A 221 -10.43 -19.24 -11.97
N TYR A 222 -9.18 -19.23 -11.49
CA TYR A 222 -8.87 -19.65 -10.13
C TYR A 222 -9.56 -18.70 -9.14
N THR A 223 -10.29 -19.24 -8.18
CA THR A 223 -11.15 -18.47 -7.28
C THR A 223 -10.73 -18.62 -5.84
N LYS A 224 -10.58 -17.50 -5.13
CA LYS A 224 -10.11 -17.48 -3.73
C LYS A 224 -10.77 -16.41 -2.89
N VAL A 225 -11.25 -16.79 -1.71
CA VAL A 225 -11.63 -15.85 -0.65
C VAL A 225 -10.37 -15.20 -0.09
N THR A 226 -10.36 -13.88 -0.06
CA THR A 226 -9.20 -13.07 0.35
C THR A 226 -9.36 -12.54 1.77
N GLY A 227 -8.24 -12.17 2.41
CA GLY A 227 -8.25 -11.52 3.72
C GLY A 227 -8.91 -10.14 3.75
N ALA A 228 -9.34 -9.61 2.60
CA ALA A 228 -10.10 -8.37 2.47
C ALA A 228 -11.63 -8.59 2.48
N GLN A 229 -12.10 -9.80 2.82
CA GLN A 229 -13.52 -10.20 2.72
C GLN A 229 -14.08 -10.09 1.30
N ARG A 230 -13.24 -10.39 0.31
CA ARG A 230 -13.59 -10.37 -1.12
C ARG A 230 -13.26 -11.69 -1.78
N ILE A 231 -13.90 -11.97 -2.91
CA ILE A 231 -13.55 -13.07 -3.80
C ILE A 231 -12.63 -12.52 -4.90
N GLY A 232 -11.44 -13.11 -5.02
CA GLY A 232 -10.52 -12.82 -6.12
C GLY A 232 -10.59 -13.92 -7.17
N LEU A 233 -10.66 -13.50 -8.43
CA LEU A 233 -10.58 -14.35 -9.61
C LEU A 233 -9.22 -14.13 -10.27
N PHE A 234 -8.51 -15.19 -10.62
CA PHE A 234 -7.13 -15.14 -11.11
C PHE A 234 -6.98 -15.98 -12.38
N GLY A 235 -6.07 -15.57 -13.27
CA GLY A 235 -5.84 -16.26 -14.55
C GLY A 235 -6.56 -15.63 -15.74
N ALA A 236 -7.17 -14.44 -15.58
CA ALA A 236 -7.86 -13.77 -16.68
C ALA A 236 -6.84 -13.28 -17.70
N GLN A 237 -7.02 -13.63 -18.98
CA GLN A 237 -6.18 -13.07 -20.03
C GLN A 237 -6.53 -11.58 -20.25
N LYS A 238 -5.57 -10.82 -20.78
CA LYS A 238 -5.67 -9.37 -20.94
C LYS A 238 -6.92 -8.95 -21.74
N ASP A 239 -7.19 -9.69 -22.80
CA ASP A 239 -8.28 -9.52 -23.76
C ASP A 239 -9.65 -9.95 -23.18
N ASP A 240 -9.68 -10.84 -22.20
CA ASP A 240 -10.92 -11.23 -21.51
C ASP A 240 -11.40 -10.15 -20.51
N LEU A 241 -10.50 -9.25 -20.05
CA LEU A 241 -10.81 -8.30 -18.98
C LEU A 241 -12.03 -7.42 -19.26
N PRO A 242 -12.18 -6.76 -20.43
CA PRO A 242 -13.36 -5.92 -20.68
C PRO A 242 -14.68 -6.70 -20.65
N ALA A 243 -14.70 -7.92 -21.20
CA ALA A 243 -15.89 -8.76 -21.22
C ALA A 243 -16.28 -9.24 -19.81
N ILE A 244 -15.28 -9.64 -19.02
CA ILE A 244 -15.48 -10.00 -17.61
C ILE A 244 -16.05 -8.82 -16.82
N TRP A 245 -15.43 -7.64 -16.92
CA TRP A 245 -15.86 -6.46 -16.16
C TRP A 245 -17.23 -5.95 -16.59
N LYS A 246 -17.58 -6.07 -17.87
CA LYS A 246 -18.93 -5.74 -18.36
C LYS A 246 -20.00 -6.56 -17.63
N LYS A 247 -19.85 -7.88 -17.57
CA LYS A 247 -20.77 -8.78 -16.84
C LYS A 247 -20.86 -8.44 -15.35
N LEU A 248 -19.72 -8.13 -14.72
CA LEU A 248 -19.67 -7.79 -13.30
C LEU A 248 -20.36 -6.44 -13.01
N ILE A 249 -20.15 -5.43 -13.85
CA ILE A 249 -20.79 -4.13 -13.70
C ILE A 249 -22.30 -4.22 -13.92
N GLU A 250 -22.75 -5.01 -14.90
CA GLU A 250 -24.18 -5.30 -15.12
C GLU A 250 -24.82 -5.99 -13.91
N ALA A 251 -24.04 -6.76 -13.15
CA ALA A 251 -24.47 -7.38 -11.88
C ALA A 251 -24.37 -6.44 -10.66
N GLY A 252 -23.98 -5.17 -10.87
CA GLY A 252 -23.90 -4.15 -9.83
C GLY A 252 -22.56 -4.06 -9.11
N TYR A 253 -21.52 -4.73 -9.59
CA TYR A 253 -20.17 -4.58 -9.03
C TYR A 253 -19.47 -3.32 -9.51
N GLU A 254 -18.59 -2.80 -8.66
CA GLU A 254 -17.55 -1.85 -9.02
C GLU A 254 -16.17 -2.50 -8.91
N THR A 255 -15.15 -1.85 -9.47
CA THR A 255 -13.78 -2.28 -9.24
C THR A 255 -13.39 -2.18 -7.77
N GLY A 256 -12.79 -3.26 -7.26
CA GLY A 256 -12.18 -3.28 -5.94
C GLY A 256 -10.85 -2.53 -5.87
N GLN A 257 -10.33 -2.06 -7.01
CA GLN A 257 -9.06 -1.32 -7.16
C GLN A 257 -7.89 -2.02 -6.45
N ALA A 258 -7.87 -3.35 -6.52
CA ALA A 258 -6.84 -4.16 -5.88
C ALA A 258 -5.46 -3.99 -6.55
N TYR A 259 -5.38 -3.37 -7.72
CA TYR A 259 -4.14 -2.97 -8.40
C TYR A 259 -3.58 -1.65 -7.87
N ALA A 260 -4.46 -0.69 -7.59
CA ALA A 260 -4.12 0.66 -7.22
C ALA A 260 -3.35 0.80 -5.90
N LYS A 261 -2.55 1.86 -5.80
CA LYS A 261 -2.13 2.46 -4.51
C LYS A 261 -3.26 3.36 -4.01
N ALA A 262 -4.30 2.73 -3.48
CA ALA A 262 -5.52 3.34 -2.98
C ALA A 262 -6.05 2.53 -1.78
N LEU A 263 -7.25 2.90 -1.28
CA LEU A 263 -7.97 2.07 -0.32
C LEU A 263 -8.27 0.70 -0.92
N ARG A 264 -7.73 -0.35 -0.28
CA ARG A 264 -7.95 -1.74 -0.67
C ARG A 264 -9.27 -2.29 -0.16
N MET A 265 -9.63 -2.01 1.08
CA MET A 265 -10.89 -2.43 1.70
C MET A 265 -11.12 -1.72 3.04
N ALA A 266 -12.36 -1.70 3.51
CA ALA A 266 -12.69 -1.62 4.93
C ALA A 266 -13.21 -2.98 5.41
N LYS A 267 -12.33 -3.77 6.04
CA LYS A 267 -12.71 -5.07 6.61
C LYS A 267 -13.64 -4.83 7.81
N THR A 268 -14.73 -5.58 7.93
CA THR A 268 -15.66 -5.44 9.05
C THR A 268 -15.89 -6.77 9.76
N CYS A 269 -16.35 -6.73 11.01
CA CYS A 269 -17.08 -7.86 11.56
C CYS A 269 -18.59 -7.65 11.35
N VAL A 270 -19.40 -8.68 11.61
CA VAL A 270 -20.86 -8.63 11.42
C VAL A 270 -21.59 -7.68 12.39
N GLY A 271 -20.86 -7.00 13.28
CA GLY A 271 -21.35 -5.91 14.12
C GLY A 271 -22.54 -6.27 15.02
N SER A 272 -23.23 -5.24 15.51
CA SER A 272 -24.50 -5.39 16.24
C SER A 272 -25.65 -5.91 15.36
N THR A 273 -25.48 -5.93 14.04
CA THR A 273 -26.44 -6.47 13.08
C THR A 273 -26.69 -7.97 13.28
N TRP A 274 -25.65 -8.75 13.63
CA TRP A 274 -25.79 -10.20 13.82
C TRP A 274 -25.07 -10.74 15.06
N CYS A 275 -23.97 -10.14 15.49
CA CYS A 275 -23.21 -10.65 16.63
C CYS A 275 -23.87 -10.25 17.94
N ARG A 276 -24.13 -11.22 18.81
CA ARG A 276 -24.65 -10.96 20.17
C ARG A 276 -23.75 -10.08 21.05
N TYR A 277 -22.49 -9.88 20.65
CA TYR A 277 -21.51 -9.04 21.33
C TYR A 277 -21.22 -7.74 20.58
N GLY A 278 -21.86 -7.53 19.42
CA GLY A 278 -21.70 -6.30 18.66
C GLY A 278 -22.31 -5.14 19.44
N VAL A 279 -21.48 -4.14 19.72
CA VAL A 279 -21.87 -2.90 20.40
C VAL A 279 -22.46 -1.93 19.38
N GLN A 280 -21.79 -1.76 18.24
CA GLN A 280 -22.27 -0.88 17.16
C GLN A 280 -22.24 -1.55 15.78
N ASP A 281 -22.88 -0.91 14.81
CA ASP A 281 -23.00 -1.39 13.43
C ASP A 281 -21.70 -1.12 12.64
N SER A 282 -20.73 -2.03 12.80
CA SER A 282 -19.49 -1.97 12.04
C SER A 282 -19.65 -2.24 10.56
N VAL A 283 -20.69 -2.98 10.15
CA VAL A 283 -20.93 -3.29 8.74
C VAL A 283 -21.38 -2.04 8.02
N GLY A 284 -22.39 -1.35 8.55
CA GLY A 284 -22.88 -0.09 8.00
C GLY A 284 -21.80 0.99 7.94
N LEU A 285 -21.06 1.20 9.04
CA LEU A 285 -19.98 2.19 9.07
C LEU A 285 -18.83 1.81 8.10
N GLY A 286 -18.39 0.56 8.11
CA GLY A 286 -17.33 0.10 7.20
C GLY A 286 -17.72 0.19 5.73
N SER A 287 -18.95 -0.15 5.39
CA SER A 287 -19.49 0.00 4.03
C SER A 287 -19.58 1.47 3.60
N ARG A 288 -19.99 2.39 4.50
CA ARG A 288 -20.00 3.84 4.21
C ARG A 288 -18.59 4.38 3.97
N ILE A 289 -17.64 4.05 4.84
CA ILE A 289 -16.25 4.49 4.72
C ILE A 289 -15.61 3.91 3.45
N GLU A 290 -15.78 2.62 3.16
CA GLU A 290 -15.23 2.03 1.93
C GLU A 290 -15.77 2.70 0.66
N ASN A 291 -17.05 3.07 0.65
CA ASN A 291 -17.67 3.77 -0.47
C ASN A 291 -17.33 5.26 -0.54
N ARG A 292 -17.03 5.90 0.60
CA ARG A 292 -16.56 7.29 0.62
C ARG A 292 -15.16 7.39 0.03
N TYR A 293 -14.23 6.56 0.49
CA TYR A 293 -12.80 6.71 0.18
C TYR A 293 -12.30 5.85 -0.98
N LYS A 294 -13.20 5.18 -1.71
CA LYS A 294 -12.83 4.46 -2.94
C LYS A 294 -12.27 5.42 -3.98
N GLY A 295 -11.33 4.94 -4.78
CA GLY A 295 -10.70 5.72 -5.86
C GLY A 295 -9.63 6.72 -5.43
N ILE A 296 -9.60 7.16 -4.18
CA ILE A 296 -8.59 8.10 -3.70
C ILE A 296 -7.20 7.45 -3.79
N ARG A 297 -6.34 7.99 -4.67
CA ARG A 297 -4.95 7.55 -4.79
C ARG A 297 -4.15 8.10 -3.62
N THR A 298 -3.21 7.27 -3.15
CA THR A 298 -2.44 7.48 -1.92
C THR A 298 -0.98 7.10 -2.18
N PRO A 299 -0.02 7.63 -1.40
CA PRO A 299 1.40 7.32 -1.55
C PRO A 299 1.68 5.80 -1.60
N HIS A 300 0.92 5.03 -0.82
CA HIS A 300 0.91 3.57 -0.88
C HIS A 300 -0.50 3.04 -0.56
N LYS A 301 -0.79 1.78 -0.92
CA LYS A 301 -2.05 1.10 -0.59
C LYS A 301 -2.41 1.22 0.91
N MET A 302 -3.68 1.49 1.18
CA MET A 302 -4.24 1.59 2.53
C MET A 302 -5.27 0.49 2.78
N LYS A 303 -5.37 0.03 4.02
CA LYS A 303 -6.36 -0.94 4.48
C LYS A 303 -7.04 -0.36 5.70
N PHE A 304 -8.36 -0.48 5.76
CA PHE A 304 -9.16 -0.10 6.90
C PHE A 304 -9.74 -1.33 7.59
N GLY A 305 -10.03 -1.19 8.88
CA GLY A 305 -10.74 -2.20 9.65
C GLY A 305 -11.73 -1.56 10.61
N VAL A 306 -12.96 -2.06 10.65
CA VAL A 306 -14.04 -1.57 11.51
C VAL A 306 -14.58 -2.73 12.33
N SER A 307 -14.33 -2.72 13.64
CA SER A 307 -14.81 -3.74 14.57
C SER A 307 -15.95 -3.18 15.40
N GLY A 308 -17.08 -3.88 15.43
CA GLY A 308 -18.26 -3.48 16.21
C GLY A 308 -18.13 -3.70 17.71
N CYS A 309 -16.98 -4.17 18.21
CA CYS A 309 -16.64 -4.27 19.64
C CYS A 309 -15.13 -4.53 19.82
N THR A 310 -14.67 -4.53 21.07
CA THR A 310 -13.28 -4.79 21.46
C THR A 310 -12.77 -6.22 21.19
N ARG A 311 -13.63 -7.15 20.74
CA ARG A 311 -13.21 -8.48 20.27
C ARG A 311 -12.51 -8.44 18.91
N GLU A 312 -12.57 -7.31 18.24
CA GLU A 312 -11.57 -6.97 17.21
C GLU A 312 -11.57 -7.91 15.99
N CYS A 313 -12.69 -8.55 15.65
CA CYS A 313 -12.69 -9.57 14.59
C CYS A 313 -12.32 -9.04 13.19
N ALA A 314 -12.26 -7.72 13.00
CA ALA A 314 -11.81 -7.09 11.76
C ALA A 314 -10.29 -6.89 11.68
N GLU A 315 -9.51 -7.14 12.75
CA GLU A 315 -8.07 -6.84 12.82
C GLU A 315 -7.76 -5.35 12.52
N ALA A 316 -8.70 -4.46 12.86
CA ALA A 316 -8.61 -3.00 12.85
C ALA A 316 -7.27 -2.45 13.36
N GLN A 317 -6.75 -2.93 14.50
CA GLN A 317 -5.45 -2.45 15.02
C GLN A 317 -4.26 -2.91 14.17
N GLY A 318 -4.43 -3.89 13.27
CA GLY A 318 -3.40 -4.28 12.30
C GLY A 318 -3.50 -3.54 10.95
N LYS A 319 -4.41 -2.56 10.82
CA LYS A 319 -4.68 -1.83 9.56
C LYS A 319 -4.08 -0.43 9.60
N ASP A 320 -3.95 0.18 8.42
CA ASP A 320 -3.43 1.55 8.29
C ASP A 320 -4.36 2.57 9.00
N LEU A 321 -5.67 2.25 9.10
CA LEU A 321 -6.67 2.91 9.94
C LEU A 321 -7.60 1.84 10.55
N GLY A 322 -7.69 1.84 11.87
CA GLY A 322 -8.55 0.94 12.65
C GLY A 322 -9.64 1.71 13.37
N ILE A 323 -10.85 1.17 13.39
CA ILE A 323 -12.01 1.75 14.07
C ILE A 323 -12.62 0.67 14.95
N ILE A 324 -12.77 0.93 16.25
CA ILE A 324 -13.32 -0.02 17.21
C ILE A 324 -14.44 0.63 18.00
N ALA A 325 -15.61 0.01 18.01
CA ALA A 325 -16.76 0.49 18.76
C ALA A 325 -16.56 0.34 20.27
N THR A 326 -17.01 1.36 21.00
CA THR A 326 -17.24 1.35 22.45
C THR A 326 -18.70 1.70 22.72
N ASP A 327 -19.13 1.61 23.99
CA ASP A 327 -20.46 2.04 24.40
C ASP A 327 -20.63 3.58 24.31
N ALA A 328 -19.52 4.32 24.26
CA ALA A 328 -19.50 5.79 24.22
C ALA A 328 -19.30 6.36 22.81
N GLY A 329 -18.82 5.57 21.85
CA GLY A 329 -18.59 6.02 20.48
C GLY A 329 -17.63 5.10 19.72
N TRP A 330 -16.73 5.70 18.94
CA TRP A 330 -15.74 4.99 18.15
C TRP A 330 -14.32 5.41 18.53
N ASN A 331 -13.46 4.43 18.79
CA ASN A 331 -12.03 4.64 18.93
C ASN A 331 -11.36 4.52 17.56
N MET A 332 -10.57 5.53 17.20
CA MET A 332 -9.82 5.62 15.96
C MET A 332 -8.34 5.34 16.23
N TYR A 333 -7.81 4.32 15.55
CA TYR A 333 -6.42 3.90 15.59
C TYR A 333 -5.76 4.14 14.24
N VAL A 334 -4.49 4.53 14.20
CA VAL A 334 -3.78 4.85 12.95
C VAL A 334 -2.44 4.14 12.84
N CYS A 335 -1.97 3.97 11.60
CA CYS A 335 -0.60 3.56 11.29
C CYS A 335 -0.22 2.12 11.70
N GLY A 336 -1.18 1.20 11.73
CA GLY A 336 -0.92 -0.25 11.87
C GLY A 336 -0.44 -0.90 10.56
N ASN A 337 0.16 -2.08 10.65
CA ASN A 337 0.70 -2.79 9.49
C ASN A 337 0.67 -4.32 9.66
N GLY A 338 0.04 -5.03 8.72
CA GLY A 338 0.10 -6.50 8.61
C GLY A 338 1.08 -7.00 7.54
N GLY A 339 2.23 -6.34 7.38
CA GLY A 339 3.22 -6.61 6.33
C GLY A 339 4.52 -7.26 6.85
N MET A 340 5.63 -7.03 6.13
CA MET A 340 6.96 -7.57 6.48
C MET A 340 7.40 -7.23 7.91
N LYS A 341 7.04 -6.04 8.40
CA LYS A 341 7.18 -5.62 9.78
C LYS A 341 5.79 -5.40 10.39
N PRO A 342 5.19 -6.42 11.00
CA PRO A 342 3.90 -6.28 11.66
C PRO A 342 3.98 -5.23 12.78
N ARG A 343 2.94 -4.40 12.90
CA ARG A 343 2.86 -3.31 13.88
C ARG A 343 1.40 -3.06 14.24
N HIS A 344 1.09 -2.89 15.52
CA HIS A 344 -0.22 -2.41 15.94
C HIS A 344 -0.35 -0.90 15.73
N ALA A 345 -1.55 -0.47 15.38
CA ALA A 345 -1.92 0.92 15.22
C ALA A 345 -2.00 1.62 16.59
N ASP A 346 -1.70 2.91 16.62
CA ASP A 346 -1.76 3.73 17.83
C ASP A 346 -3.12 4.40 17.94
N LEU A 347 -3.61 4.56 19.17
CA LEU A 347 -4.85 5.27 19.45
C LEU A 347 -4.68 6.77 19.16
N LEU A 348 -5.40 7.27 18.17
CA LEU A 348 -5.43 8.68 17.83
C LEU A 348 -6.44 9.43 18.69
N ALA A 349 -7.68 8.93 18.74
CA ALA A 349 -8.79 9.54 19.47
C ALA A 349 -9.83 8.48 19.87
N SER A 350 -10.55 8.75 20.96
CA SER A 350 -11.55 7.84 21.55
C SER A 350 -12.94 8.46 21.57
N ASP A 351 -13.95 7.61 21.70
CA ASP A 351 -15.34 7.99 21.97
C ASP A 351 -15.91 9.01 20.97
N LEU A 352 -15.50 8.87 19.70
CA LEU A 352 -15.93 9.74 18.62
C LEU A 352 -17.36 9.42 18.19
N ASP A 353 -18.15 10.45 17.93
CA ASP A 353 -19.34 10.32 17.09
C ASP A 353 -18.93 10.13 15.61
N GLU A 354 -19.86 9.65 14.78
CA GLU A 354 -19.56 9.35 13.38
C GLU A 354 -19.16 10.58 12.55
N ALA A 355 -19.73 11.76 12.82
CA ALA A 355 -19.41 12.96 12.05
C ALA A 355 -17.97 13.41 12.33
N THR A 356 -17.60 13.47 13.60
CA THR A 356 -16.23 13.79 14.03
C THR A 356 -15.24 12.74 13.53
N LEU A 357 -15.59 11.44 13.59
CA LEU A 357 -14.78 10.36 13.06
C LEU A 357 -14.47 10.55 11.56
N ILE A 358 -15.48 10.84 10.75
CA ILE A 358 -15.28 11.06 9.30
C ILE A 358 -14.36 12.26 9.05
N GLN A 359 -14.50 13.36 9.78
CA GLN A 359 -13.58 14.49 9.66
C GLN A 359 -12.14 14.10 9.98
N TYR A 360 -11.91 13.32 11.04
CA TYR A 360 -10.55 12.90 11.41
C TYR A 360 -9.95 11.94 10.38
N ILE A 361 -10.77 11.08 9.76
CA ILE A 361 -10.32 10.23 8.65
C ILE A 361 -9.93 11.08 7.44
N ASP A 362 -10.76 12.06 7.05
CA ASP A 362 -10.47 12.96 5.93
C ASP A 362 -9.12 13.69 6.14
N ARG A 363 -8.94 14.28 7.33
CA ARG A 363 -7.71 14.96 7.73
C ARG A 363 -6.51 14.03 7.72
N PHE A 364 -6.62 12.85 8.34
CA PHE A 364 -5.53 11.87 8.40
C PHE A 364 -5.11 11.41 7.02
N MET A 365 -6.07 11.04 6.17
CA MET A 365 -5.81 10.58 4.81
C MET A 365 -5.10 11.65 3.99
N MET A 366 -5.61 12.88 4.00
CA MET A 366 -5.04 13.96 3.20
C MET A 366 -3.68 14.41 3.73
N PHE A 367 -3.48 14.44 5.05
CA PHE A 367 -2.18 14.75 5.64
C PHE A 367 -1.12 13.70 5.27
N TYR A 368 -1.46 12.41 5.32
CA TYR A 368 -0.62 11.34 4.81
C TYR A 368 -0.33 11.49 3.31
N ILE A 369 -1.36 11.77 2.49
CA ILE A 369 -1.21 11.98 1.04
C ILE A 369 -0.21 13.10 0.73
N ARG A 370 -0.27 14.21 1.50
CA ARG A 370 0.58 15.39 1.32
C ARG A 370 2.03 15.16 1.71
N THR A 371 2.25 14.52 2.85
CA THR A 371 3.55 14.56 3.54
C THR A 371 4.38 13.28 3.39
N ALA A 372 3.77 12.15 3.03
CA ALA A 372 4.52 10.90 2.95
C ALA A 372 5.49 10.86 1.76
N ALA A 373 6.59 10.14 1.93
CA ALA A 373 7.56 9.84 0.89
C ALA A 373 7.00 8.85 -0.16
N PRO A 374 7.67 8.69 -1.32
CA PRO A 374 7.22 7.77 -2.37
C PRO A 374 7.06 6.34 -1.85
N LEU A 375 5.90 5.72 -2.13
CA LEU A 375 5.60 4.33 -1.78
C LEU A 375 5.73 4.02 -0.27
N GLN A 376 5.71 5.05 0.59
CA GLN A 376 5.86 4.89 2.03
C GLN A 376 4.54 4.44 2.67
N ARG A 377 4.58 3.42 3.55
CA ARG A 377 3.43 2.98 4.34
C ARG A 377 3.15 3.98 5.47
N THR A 378 1.89 4.08 5.91
CA THR A 378 1.49 4.96 7.02
C THR A 378 2.28 4.68 8.30
N SER A 379 2.56 3.41 8.60
CA SER A 379 3.39 3.01 9.76
C SER A 379 4.78 3.65 9.71
N VAL A 380 5.49 3.51 8.58
CA VAL A 380 6.85 4.04 8.41
C VAL A 380 6.83 5.57 8.33
N TRP A 381 5.78 6.13 7.74
CA TRP A 381 5.58 7.58 7.68
C TRP A 381 5.47 8.21 9.07
N MET A 382 4.66 7.62 9.95
CA MET A 382 4.52 8.11 11.32
C MET A 382 5.74 7.79 12.18
N GLU A 383 6.41 6.65 12.00
CA GLU A 383 7.67 6.32 12.71
C GLU A 383 8.79 7.33 12.41
N ASN A 384 8.81 7.87 11.18
CA ASN A 384 9.80 8.88 10.77
C ASN A 384 9.37 10.32 11.14
N MET A 385 8.19 10.49 11.72
CA MET A 385 7.65 11.79 12.09
C MET A 385 8.06 12.13 13.52
N GLU A 386 8.69 13.28 13.72
CA GLU A 386 9.01 13.77 15.06
C GLU A 386 7.73 13.94 15.89
N GLY A 387 7.70 13.38 17.09
CA GLY A 387 6.51 13.31 17.94
C GLY A 387 5.48 12.23 17.55
N GLY A 388 5.68 11.50 16.45
CA GLY A 388 4.90 10.33 16.06
C GLY A 388 3.37 10.55 16.11
N VAL A 389 2.66 9.68 16.82
CA VAL A 389 1.19 9.77 16.96
C VAL A 389 0.74 11.02 17.73
N ASP A 390 1.57 11.54 18.65
CA ASP A 390 1.19 12.71 19.43
C ASP A 390 1.18 13.96 18.56
N TYR A 391 2.18 14.12 17.70
CA TYR A 391 2.16 15.19 16.70
C TYR A 391 0.99 15.03 15.71
N LEU A 392 0.69 13.80 15.27
CA LEU A 392 -0.51 13.56 14.45
C LEU A 392 -1.78 13.99 15.18
N ARG A 393 -1.89 13.75 16.49
CA ARG A 393 -3.06 14.19 17.27
C ARG A 393 -3.16 15.71 17.29
N GLU A 394 -2.07 16.42 17.55
CA GLU A 394 -2.06 17.89 17.51
C GLU A 394 -2.49 18.44 16.14
N VAL A 395 -2.04 17.83 15.03
CA VAL A 395 -2.42 18.27 13.68
C VAL A 395 -3.89 17.94 13.39
N ILE A 396 -4.31 16.69 13.59
CA ILE A 396 -5.60 16.17 13.13
C ILE A 396 -6.75 16.58 14.06
N VAL A 397 -6.52 16.56 15.38
CA VAL A 397 -7.54 16.82 16.40
C VAL A 397 -7.53 18.30 16.80
N GLU A 398 -6.36 18.85 17.09
CA GLU A 398 -6.22 20.20 17.66
C GLU A 398 -6.00 21.30 16.59
N ASP A 399 -5.93 20.92 15.31
CA ASP A 399 -5.67 21.83 14.19
C ASP A 399 -4.43 22.71 14.39
N LYS A 400 -3.36 22.14 14.95
CA LYS A 400 -2.10 22.85 15.26
C LYS A 400 -1.52 23.63 14.07
N LEU A 401 -1.80 23.20 12.84
CA LEU A 401 -1.33 23.83 11.61
C LEU A 401 -2.36 24.78 10.95
N GLY A 402 -3.61 24.80 11.41
CA GLY A 402 -4.68 25.62 10.84
C GLY A 402 -5.07 25.23 9.41
N ILE A 403 -4.97 23.95 9.06
CA ILE A 403 -5.19 23.45 7.69
C ILE A 403 -6.33 22.44 7.57
N ASN A 404 -7.00 22.10 8.67
CA ASN A 404 -7.99 21.01 8.68
C ASN A 404 -9.16 21.23 7.72
N GLU A 405 -9.68 22.45 7.62
CA GLU A 405 -10.74 22.78 6.65
C GLU A 405 -10.30 22.52 5.20
N GLN A 406 -9.05 22.87 4.86
CA GLN A 406 -8.50 22.62 3.54
C GLN A 406 -8.25 21.12 3.28
N LEU A 407 -7.86 20.36 4.30
CA LEU A 407 -7.71 18.91 4.19
C LEU A 407 -9.06 18.24 3.90
N GLU A 408 -10.11 18.63 4.65
CA GLU A 408 -11.48 18.14 4.47
C GLU A 408 -12.03 18.51 3.08
N ALA A 409 -11.86 19.75 2.64
CA ALA A 409 -12.30 20.21 1.33
C ALA A 409 -11.64 19.42 0.17
N ASP A 410 -10.34 19.14 0.29
CA ASP A 410 -9.62 18.38 -0.73
C ASP A 410 -10.10 16.93 -0.84
N VAL A 411 -10.37 16.28 0.30
CA VAL A 411 -10.96 14.94 0.32
C VAL A 411 -12.36 14.97 -0.25
N GLN A 412 -13.20 15.91 0.20
CA GLN A 412 -14.58 16.01 -0.25
C GLN A 412 -14.70 16.19 -1.76
N ARG A 413 -13.79 16.93 -2.38
CA ARG A 413 -13.70 17.04 -3.85
C ARG A 413 -13.39 15.69 -4.50
N LEU A 414 -12.36 14.97 -4.02
CA LEU A 414 -12.00 13.65 -4.55
C LEU A 414 -13.12 12.61 -4.38
N VAL A 415 -13.83 12.67 -3.24
CA VAL A 415 -15.02 11.83 -2.99
C VAL A 415 -16.13 12.15 -3.99
N GLY A 416 -16.39 13.44 -4.23
CA GLY A 416 -17.42 13.91 -5.16
C GLY A 416 -17.12 13.57 -6.63
N ASP A 417 -15.85 13.55 -7.01
CA ASP A 417 -15.38 13.29 -8.37
C ASP A 417 -15.20 11.80 -8.69
N TYR A 418 -15.49 10.90 -7.74
CA TYR A 418 -15.27 9.47 -7.93
C TYR A 418 -16.07 8.90 -9.10
N SER A 419 -15.38 8.13 -9.95
CA SER A 419 -15.98 7.27 -10.97
C SER A 419 -15.26 5.92 -11.05
N CYS A 420 -16.02 4.86 -11.36
CA CYS A 420 -15.46 3.51 -11.47
C CYS A 420 -14.61 3.41 -12.75
N GLU A 421 -13.31 3.19 -12.60
CA GLU A 421 -12.34 3.14 -13.72
C GLU A 421 -12.73 2.12 -14.79
N TRP A 422 -13.20 0.93 -14.38
CA TRP A 422 -13.64 -0.10 -15.33
C TRP A 422 -14.93 0.27 -16.05
N LYS A 423 -15.86 0.96 -15.37
CA LYS A 423 -17.09 1.44 -16.00
C LYS A 423 -16.76 2.48 -17.07
N ASN A 424 -15.95 3.48 -16.74
CA ASN A 424 -15.50 4.49 -17.70
C ASN A 424 -14.76 3.86 -18.88
N THR A 425 -13.93 2.85 -18.62
CA THR A 425 -13.17 2.14 -19.65
C THR A 425 -14.06 1.35 -20.61
N ILE A 426 -15.12 0.72 -20.12
CA ILE A 426 -16.06 -0.04 -20.95
C ILE A 426 -16.97 0.89 -21.77
N GLU A 427 -17.30 2.07 -21.24
CA GLU A 427 -18.12 3.06 -21.92
C GLU A 427 -17.36 3.83 -23.02
N ASP A 428 -16.03 3.76 -23.05
CA ASP A 428 -15.16 4.36 -24.08
C ASP A 428 -14.50 3.27 -24.95
N GLU A 429 -15.10 3.01 -26.12
CA GLU A 429 -14.61 2.00 -27.07
C GLU A 429 -13.14 2.21 -27.49
N SER A 430 -12.64 3.45 -27.50
CA SER A 430 -11.26 3.73 -27.87
C SER A 430 -10.25 3.11 -26.90
N GLN A 431 -10.63 2.97 -25.62
CA GLN A 431 -9.80 2.37 -24.57
C GLN A 431 -9.73 0.84 -24.67
N LEU A 432 -10.73 0.20 -25.29
CA LEU A 432 -10.82 -1.26 -25.36
C LEU A 432 -9.69 -1.87 -26.19
N THR A 433 -9.20 -1.14 -27.20
CA THR A 433 -8.08 -1.55 -28.06
C THR A 433 -6.80 -1.88 -27.27
N ARG A 434 -6.61 -1.26 -26.10
CA ARG A 434 -5.48 -1.50 -25.18
C ARG A 434 -5.45 -2.94 -24.65
N PHE A 435 -6.62 -3.57 -24.53
CA PHE A 435 -6.77 -4.88 -23.92
C PHE A 435 -6.57 -6.01 -24.93
N ALA A 436 -6.55 -5.72 -26.24
CA ALA A 436 -6.22 -6.72 -27.26
C ALA A 436 -4.83 -7.32 -27.02
N HIS A 437 -4.71 -8.65 -27.05
CA HIS A 437 -3.43 -9.31 -26.85
C HIS A 437 -2.47 -9.00 -28.00
N PHE A 438 -2.88 -9.29 -29.24
CA PHE A 438 -2.18 -8.90 -30.46
C PHE A 438 -2.99 -7.86 -31.23
N ILE A 439 -2.31 -6.92 -31.89
CA ILE A 439 -2.96 -5.87 -32.71
C ILE A 439 -3.53 -6.45 -34.01
N ASN A 440 -2.98 -7.57 -34.49
CA ASN A 440 -3.20 -8.12 -35.83
C ASN A 440 -3.67 -9.59 -35.82
N SER A 441 -4.10 -10.12 -34.67
CA SER A 441 -4.49 -11.53 -34.53
C SER A 441 -5.46 -11.73 -33.36
N ASP A 442 -6.44 -12.61 -33.56
CA ASP A 442 -7.35 -13.06 -32.51
C ASP A 442 -6.79 -14.28 -31.73
N LEU A 443 -5.54 -14.67 -31.99
CA LEU A 443 -4.87 -15.74 -31.25
C LEU A 443 -4.64 -15.32 -29.80
N ARG A 444 -4.74 -16.29 -28.89
CA ARG A 444 -4.37 -16.14 -27.48
C ARG A 444 -2.89 -16.39 -27.26
N ASP A 445 -2.39 -15.98 -26.10
CA ASP A 445 -1.03 -16.29 -25.67
C ASP A 445 -0.89 -17.78 -25.37
N ASP A 446 -0.15 -18.50 -26.22
CA ASP A 446 0.12 -19.92 -26.05
C ASP A 446 1.07 -20.21 -24.88
N ASN A 447 1.73 -19.19 -24.33
CA ASN A 447 2.53 -19.31 -23.12
C ASN A 447 1.68 -19.34 -21.85
N VAL A 448 0.39 -18.97 -21.90
CA VAL A 448 -0.53 -19.06 -20.76
C VAL A 448 -1.03 -20.49 -20.63
N VAL A 449 -0.27 -21.30 -19.90
CA VAL A 449 -0.57 -22.72 -19.65
C VAL A 449 -0.89 -22.93 -18.17
N PHE A 450 -1.98 -23.63 -17.89
CA PHE A 450 -2.40 -24.00 -16.54
C PHE A 450 -2.23 -25.50 -16.29
N VAL A 451 -1.89 -25.87 -15.06
CA VAL A 451 -1.80 -27.25 -14.58
C VAL A 451 -2.78 -27.43 -13.42
N GLN A 452 -3.46 -28.57 -13.38
CA GLN A 452 -4.35 -28.91 -12.28
C GLN A 452 -3.56 -29.08 -10.99
N GLU A 453 -4.01 -28.43 -9.91
CA GLU A 453 -3.41 -28.54 -8.59
C GLU A 453 -4.48 -28.41 -7.51
N ARG A 454 -4.63 -29.46 -6.71
CA ARG A 454 -5.78 -29.64 -5.81
C ARG A 454 -7.08 -29.62 -6.62
N ASP A 455 -8.13 -29.01 -6.06
CA ASP A 455 -9.45 -28.89 -6.69
C ASP A 455 -9.55 -27.68 -7.67
N GLN A 456 -8.42 -27.04 -8.00
CA GLN A 456 -8.36 -25.92 -8.95
C GLN A 456 -7.13 -26.07 -9.88
N HIS A 457 -6.68 -24.98 -10.48
CA HIS A 457 -5.50 -24.92 -11.34
C HIS A 457 -4.53 -23.81 -10.88
N ARG A 458 -3.30 -23.89 -11.36
CA ARG A 458 -2.29 -22.85 -11.23
C ARG A 458 -1.55 -22.65 -12.55
N PRO A 459 -0.87 -21.53 -12.77
CA PRO A 459 -0.02 -21.42 -13.94
C PRO A 459 1.13 -22.43 -13.86
N ALA A 460 1.40 -23.06 -14.99
CA ALA A 460 2.48 -24.02 -15.20
C ALA A 460 3.83 -23.40 -14.84
N THR A 461 4.72 -24.18 -14.22
CA THR A 461 6.12 -23.80 -14.04
C THR A 461 6.83 -23.81 -15.39
N PHE A 462 8.01 -23.20 -15.46
CA PHE A 462 8.84 -23.23 -16.66
C PHE A 462 9.11 -24.68 -17.14
N THR A 463 9.48 -25.57 -16.22
CA THR A 463 9.75 -26.99 -16.52
C THR A 463 8.52 -27.78 -16.97
N GLU A 464 7.31 -27.40 -16.53
CA GLU A 464 6.07 -28.02 -17.00
C GLU A 464 5.68 -27.55 -18.41
N LYS A 465 6.07 -26.33 -18.81
CA LYS A 465 5.90 -25.82 -20.18
C LYS A 465 6.96 -26.37 -21.13
N HIS A 466 8.18 -26.59 -20.63
CA HIS A 466 9.34 -27.04 -21.39
C HIS A 466 9.95 -28.29 -20.76
N PRO A 467 9.28 -29.46 -20.86
CA PRO A 467 9.77 -30.70 -20.25
C PRO A 467 11.13 -31.16 -20.80
N GLU A 468 11.50 -30.70 -22.00
CA GLU A 468 12.80 -30.92 -22.63
C GLU A 468 13.93 -30.04 -22.08
N ALA A 469 13.63 -28.92 -21.42
CA ALA A 469 14.64 -28.00 -20.91
C ALA A 469 15.29 -28.54 -19.62
N LYS A 470 16.63 -28.64 -19.61
CA LYS A 470 17.42 -28.94 -18.41
C LYS A 470 17.97 -27.64 -17.81
N GLY A 471 17.64 -27.38 -16.54
CA GLY A 471 18.06 -26.17 -15.82
C GLY A 471 16.90 -25.35 -15.27
N ASP A 472 17.18 -24.23 -14.58
CA ASP A 472 16.16 -23.23 -14.23
C ASP A 472 16.08 -22.12 -15.29
N ILE A 473 15.10 -21.22 -15.17
CA ILE A 473 14.86 -20.14 -16.14
C ILE A 473 16.06 -19.19 -16.33
N LEU A 474 17.02 -19.18 -15.40
CA LEU A 474 18.23 -18.35 -15.43
C LEU A 474 19.46 -19.11 -15.92
N HIS A 475 19.43 -20.45 -15.91
CA HIS A 475 20.55 -21.34 -16.21
C HIS A 475 20.13 -22.47 -17.15
N VAL A 476 19.65 -22.12 -18.34
CA VAL A 476 19.36 -23.11 -19.40
C VAL A 476 20.67 -23.46 -20.11
N GLU A 477 21.17 -24.69 -19.92
CA GLU A 477 22.21 -25.22 -20.80
C GLU A 477 21.56 -25.55 -22.15
N LEU A 478 21.76 -24.69 -23.15
CA LEU A 478 21.38 -24.98 -24.52
C LEU A 478 22.32 -26.06 -25.08
N GLU A 479 21.78 -27.23 -25.45
CA GLU A 479 22.55 -28.24 -26.19
C GLU A 479 22.97 -27.66 -27.56
N LYS A 480 24.22 -27.94 -27.94
CA LYS A 480 24.81 -27.59 -29.24
C LYS A 480 24.28 -28.43 -30.38
#